data_AF-A0A7X0RXX4-F1
#
_entry.id   AF-A0A7X0RXX4-F1
#
_cell.length_a   1.000
_cell.length_b   1.000
_cell.length_c   1.000
_cell.angle_alpha   90.00
_cell.angle_beta   90.00
_cell.angle_gamma   90.00
#
_symmetry.space_group_name_H-M   'P 1'
#
loop_
_entity.id
_entity.type
_entity.pdbx_description
1 polymer ?
#
loop_
_entity_poly.entity_id
_entity_poly.type
_entity_poly.pdbx_seq_one_letter_code
_entity_poly.pdbx_strand_id
1 'polypeptide(L)'
;MKTFWIVMLIASSAALLLLVLRRQVAKGWFVRFGTHLALAAFAIYALNFSGWITGWYVPLNPATIGAVTVLGLPGVALVLGFQHLLLA
;
A
#
# COMPACT_ATOMS: atom_id res chain seq x y z
N MET A 1 -0.59 -31.10 -22.26
CA MET A 1 0.48 -30.90 -21.26
C MET A 1 0.42 -29.53 -20.58
N LYS A 2 0.54 -28.39 -21.30
CA LYS A 2 0.53 -27.04 -20.68
C LYS A 2 -0.74 -26.70 -19.88
N THR A 3 -1.91 -27.09 -20.37
CA THR A 3 -3.20 -26.81 -19.72
C THR A 3 -3.31 -27.42 -18.33
N PHE A 4 -2.76 -28.62 -18.13
CA PHE A 4 -2.73 -29.30 -16.84
C PHE A 4 -1.95 -28.49 -15.79
N TRP A 5 -0.77 -27.98 -16.17
CA TRP A 5 0.04 -27.14 -15.30
C TRP A 5 -0.64 -25.82 -14.94
N ILE A 6 -1.33 -25.18 -15.89
CA ILE A 6 -2.08 -23.95 -15.64
C ILE A 6 -3.24 -24.21 -14.68
N VAL A 7 -4.01 -25.28 -14.90
CA VAL A 7 -5.13 -25.64 -14.01
C VAL A 7 -4.64 -25.97 -12.60
N MET A 8 -3.53 -26.71 -12.48
CA MET A 8 -2.90 -27.02 -11.19
C MET A 8 -2.43 -25.74 -10.47
N LEU A 9 -1.83 -24.81 -11.21
CA LEU A 9 -1.36 -23.54 -10.67
C LEU A 9 -2.54 -22.69 -10.16
N ILE A 10 -3.61 -22.59 -10.96
CA ILE A 10 -4.82 -21.84 -10.57
C ILE A 10 -5.46 -22.47 -9.34
N ALA A 11 -5.64 -23.79 -9.33
CA ALA A 11 -6.25 -24.51 -8.20
C ALA A 11 -5.41 -24.36 -6.92
N SER A 12 -4.08 -24.51 -7.01
CA SER A 12 -3.18 -24.36 -5.86
C SER A 12 -3.15 -22.92 -5.35
N SER A 13 -3.13 -21.93 -6.25
CA SER A 13 -3.17 -20.51 -5.88
C SER A 13 -4.51 -20.13 -5.22
N ALA A 14 -5.61 -20.65 -5.73
CA ALA A 14 -6.95 -20.43 -5.16
C ALA A 14 -7.08 -21.09 -3.78
N ALA A 15 -6.58 -22.32 -3.61
CA ALA A 15 -6.53 -22.99 -2.32
C ALA A 15 -5.65 -22.25 -1.30
N LEU A 16 -4.50 -21.72 -1.74
CA LEU A 16 -3.62 -20.91 -0.90
C LEU A 16 -4.31 -19.60 -0.48
N LEU A 17 -4.96 -18.89 -1.40
CA LEU A 17 -5.73 -17.68 -1.09
C LEU A 17 -6.84 -17.97 -0.08
N LEU A 18 -7.61 -19.04 -0.29
CA LEU A 18 -8.64 -19.50 0.64
C LEU A 18 -8.06 -19.81 2.02
N LEU A 19 -6.90 -20.47 2.09
CA LEU A 19 -6.22 -20.77 3.33
C LEU A 19 -5.76 -19.48 4.02
N VAL A 20 -5.17 -18.53 3.30
CA VAL A 20 -4.76 -17.21 3.84
C VAL A 20 -5.98 -16.48 4.41
N LEU A 21 -7.07 -16.38 3.65
CA LEU A 21 -8.32 -15.75 4.09
C LEU A 21 -8.93 -16.44 5.32
N ARG A 22 -8.91 -17.78 5.38
CA ARG A 22 -9.49 -18.55 6.49
C ARG A 22 -8.61 -18.58 7.73
N ARG A 23 -7.29 -18.58 7.59
CA ARG A 23 -6.35 -18.88 8.68
C ARG A 23 -6.12 -17.71 9.64
N GLN A 24 -7.04 -16.76 9.74
CA GLN A 24 -6.89 -15.59 10.61
C GLN A 24 -5.50 -14.98 10.36
N VAL A 25 -5.22 -14.47 9.14
CA VAL A 25 -4.11 -13.51 8.99
C VAL A 25 -4.33 -12.50 10.10
N ALA A 26 -3.49 -12.58 11.13
CA ALA A 26 -3.86 -12.33 12.52
C ALA A 26 -4.80 -11.14 12.63
N LYS A 27 -5.87 -11.19 13.43
CA LYS A 27 -6.76 -10.02 13.65
C LYS A 27 -5.98 -8.70 13.86
N GLY A 28 -4.76 -8.77 14.40
CA GLY A 28 -3.83 -7.64 14.50
C GLY A 28 -3.10 -7.18 13.22
N TRP A 29 -2.92 -8.02 12.19
CA TRP A 29 -2.29 -7.64 10.91
C TRP A 29 -3.18 -6.71 10.09
N PHE A 30 -4.49 -7.01 9.97
CA PHE A 30 -5.44 -6.11 9.31
C PHE A 30 -5.57 -4.78 10.06
N VAL A 31 -5.55 -4.82 11.40
CA VAL A 31 -5.55 -3.59 12.22
C VAL A 31 -4.24 -2.82 12.01
N ARG A 32 -3.07 -3.47 12.04
CA ARG A 32 -1.78 -2.81 11.75
C ARG A 32 -1.75 -2.20 10.35
N PHE A 33 -2.16 -2.95 9.34
CA PHE A 33 -2.27 -2.47 7.95
C PHE A 33 -3.22 -1.27 7.86
N GLY A 34 -4.41 -1.37 8.44
CA GLY A 34 -5.39 -0.29 8.51
C GLY A 34 -4.86 0.94 9.25
N THR A 35 -4.08 0.77 10.33
CA THR A 35 -3.47 1.90 11.03
C THR A 35 -2.39 2.58 10.21
N HIS A 36 -1.54 1.84 9.49
CA HIS A 36 -0.54 2.42 8.59
C HIS A 36 -1.20 3.17 7.44
N LEU A 37 -2.25 2.59 6.86
CA LEU A 37 -3.05 3.20 5.81
C LEU A 37 -3.74 4.49 6.28
N ALA A 38 -4.41 4.45 7.43
CA ALA A 38 -5.10 5.60 8.00
C ALA A 38 -4.13 6.71 8.37
N LEU A 39 -3.02 6.40 9.07
CA LEU A 39 -1.99 7.38 9.41
C LEU A 39 -1.42 8.06 8.18
N ALA A 40 -1.15 7.30 7.14
CA ALA A 40 -0.60 7.85 5.92
C ALA A 40 -1.62 8.67 5.13
N ALA A 41 -2.89 8.26 5.12
CA ALA A 41 -3.97 9.07 4.56
C ALA A 41 -4.11 10.42 5.30
N PHE A 42 -4.04 10.41 6.64
CA PHE A 42 -4.03 11.64 7.43
C PHE A 42 -2.81 12.52 7.14
N ALA A 43 -1.62 11.93 7.00
CA ALA A 43 -0.41 12.69 6.66
C ALA A 43 -0.49 13.30 5.26
N ILE A 44 -0.96 12.56 4.25
CA ILE A 44 -1.17 13.08 2.90
C ILE A 44 -2.22 14.19 2.90
N TYR A 45 -3.30 14.05 3.66
CA TYR A 45 -4.31 15.09 3.81
C TYR A 45 -3.71 16.36 4.45
N ALA A 46 -2.93 16.20 5.51
CA ALA A 46 -2.26 17.31 6.18
C ALA A 46 -1.32 18.06 5.22
N LEU A 47 -0.56 17.33 4.40
CA LEU A 47 0.37 17.90 3.43
C LEU A 47 -0.33 18.58 2.25
N ASN A 48 -1.31 17.92 1.63
CA ASN A 48 -1.94 18.40 0.39
C ASN A 48 -3.06 19.41 0.63
N PHE A 49 -3.82 19.29 1.73
CA PHE A 49 -5.07 20.02 1.91
C PHE A 49 -5.12 20.93 3.14
N SER A 50 -4.24 20.77 4.14
CA SER A 50 -4.32 21.61 5.36
C SER A 50 -3.80 23.04 5.17
N GLY A 51 -3.01 23.28 4.13
CA GLY A 51 -2.38 24.58 3.89
C GLY A 51 -1.29 24.95 4.90
N TRP A 52 -0.94 24.07 5.85
CA TRP A 52 0.12 24.30 6.84
C TRP A 52 1.52 24.18 6.25
N ILE A 53 1.68 23.29 5.25
CA ILE A 53 2.95 23.06 4.56
C ILE A 53 2.73 23.42 3.10
N THR A 54 3.24 24.58 2.68
CA THR A 54 3.15 25.06 1.30
C THR A 54 4.36 24.56 0.51
N GLY A 55 4.11 23.99 -0.68
CA GLY A 55 5.15 23.51 -1.59
C GLY A 55 5.45 22.00 -1.55
N TRP A 56 4.86 21.24 -0.62
CA TRP A 56 4.97 19.78 -0.61
C TRP A 56 3.64 19.18 -1.09
N TYR A 57 3.67 18.50 -2.23
CA TYR A 57 2.48 17.91 -2.85
C TYR A 57 2.72 16.45 -3.19
N VAL A 58 1.97 15.54 -2.55
CA VAL A 58 2.02 14.11 -2.85
C VAL A 58 0.99 13.79 -3.95
N PRO A 59 1.41 13.39 -5.16
CA PRO A 59 0.47 13.05 -6.22
C PRO A 59 -0.31 11.77 -5.85
N LEU A 60 -1.63 11.81 -5.90
CA LEU A 60 -2.47 10.62 -5.73
C LEU A 60 -2.62 9.88 -7.07
N ASN A 61 -1.86 8.81 -7.24
CA ASN A 61 -1.97 7.89 -8.37
C ASN A 61 -1.87 6.44 -7.84
N PRO A 62 -2.16 5.41 -8.68
CA PRO A 62 -2.15 4.03 -8.22
C PRO A 62 -0.81 3.58 -7.60
N ALA A 63 0.32 4.13 -8.06
CA ALA A 63 1.63 3.78 -7.56
C ALA A 63 1.92 4.39 -6.17
N THR A 64 1.59 5.66 -5.95
CA THR A 64 1.73 6.30 -4.62
C THR A 64 0.76 5.70 -3.61
N ILE A 65 -0.48 5.41 -4.01
CA ILE A 65 -1.43 4.69 -3.17
C ILE A 65 -0.88 3.31 -2.80
N GLY A 66 -0.28 2.58 -3.75
CA GLY A 66 0.37 1.29 -3.50
C GLY A 66 1.54 1.38 -2.52
N ALA A 67 2.45 2.34 -2.72
CA ALA A 67 3.59 2.54 -1.83
C ALA A 67 3.16 2.89 -0.40
N VAL A 68 2.18 3.78 -0.27
CA VAL A 68 1.70 4.27 1.01
C VAL A 68 0.83 3.24 1.74
N THR A 69 0.06 2.42 1.01
CA THR A 69 -0.71 1.32 1.62
C THR A 69 0.19 0.23 2.19
N VAL A 70 1.30 -0.09 1.51
CA VAL A 70 2.25 -1.12 1.97
C VAL A 70 3.14 -0.60 3.10
N LEU A 71 3.64 0.63 2.98
CA LEU A 71 4.68 1.16 3.87
C LEU A 71 4.14 2.13 4.94
N GLY A 72 2.92 2.66 4.81
CA GLY A 72 2.35 3.67 5.71
C GLY A 72 3.07 5.02 5.61
N LEU A 73 3.31 5.65 6.76
CA LEU A 73 4.06 6.91 6.87
C LEU A 73 5.45 6.87 6.17
N PRO A 74 6.26 5.80 6.34
CA PRO A 74 7.49 5.63 5.55
C PRO A 74 7.28 5.73 4.04
N GLY A 75 6.13 5.26 3.52
CA GLY A 75 5.80 5.38 2.10
C GLY A 75 5.58 6.83 1.66
N VAL A 76 4.95 7.64 2.51
CA VAL A 76 4.78 9.08 2.25
C VAL A 76 6.14 9.78 2.21
N ALA A 77 7.02 9.49 3.17
CA ALA A 77 8.37 10.03 3.22
C ALA A 77 9.21 9.61 2.00
N LEU A 78 9.08 8.36 1.56
CA LEU A 78 9.75 7.85 0.36
C LEU A 78 9.31 8.62 -0.89
N VAL A 79 8.00 8.81 -1.08
CA VAL A 79 7.46 9.52 -2.26
C VAL A 79 7.93 10.97 -2.29
N LEU A 80 7.88 11.65 -1.14
CA LEU A 80 8.37 13.03 -1.02
C LEU A 80 9.88 13.11 -1.24
N GLY A 81 10.66 12.15 -0.72
CA GLY A 81 12.10 12.07 -0.93
C GLY A 81 12.45 11.85 -2.41
N PHE A 82 11.75 10.97 -3.10
CA PHE A 82 11.90 10.78 -4.55
C PHE A 82 11.57 12.04 -5.33
N GLN A 83 10.46 12.69 -4.99
CA GLN A 83 10.07 13.95 -5.60
C GLN A 83 11.12 15.04 -5.38
N HIS A 84 11.67 15.14 -4.16
CA HIS A 84 12.72 16.08 -3.85
C HIS A 84 14.01 15.77 -4.61
N LEU A 85 14.43 14.51 -4.71
CA LEU A 85 15.61 14.11 -5.48
C LEU A 85 15.49 14.35 -6.99
N LEU A 86 14.28 14.22 -7.54
CA LEU A 86 14.03 14.43 -8.98
C LEU A 86 13.83 15.90 -9.35
N LEU A 87 13.38 16.73 -8.41
CA LEU A 87 13.09 18.15 -8.63
C LEU A 87 14.16 19.10 -8.05
N ALA A 88 15.11 18.59 -7.25
CA ALA A 88 16.32 19.29 -6.82
C ALA A 88 17.38 19.29 -7.93
#